data_AF-A0A7C1AGG1-F1
#
_entry.id   AF-A0A7C1AGG1-F1
#
_cell.length_a   1.000
_cell.length_b   1.000
_cell.length_c   1.000
_cell.angle_alpha   90.00
_cell.angle_beta   90.00
_cell.angle_gamma   90.00
#
_symmetry.space_group_name_H-M   'P 1'
#
loop_
_entity.id
_entity.type
_entity.pdbx_description
1 polymer ?
#
loop_
_entity_poly.entity_id
_entity_poly.type
_entity_poly.pdbx_seq_one_letter_code
_entity_poly.pdbx_strand_id
1 'polypeptide(L)'
;FRTNHHAHAFKRFPRNGGKTCNMEDELRPFSPLGQPQRAALDRAFDDLIRLYFEAYSRAQDVLLLVGLNSVRNGISNVATGWDRNGNWRWGRGLNNLIHI
;
A
#
# COMPACT_ATOMS: atom_id res chain seq x y z
N PHE A 1 13.45 -8.03 0.16
CA PHE A 1 12.90 -7.48 -1.10
C PHE A 1 14.01 -7.28 -2.14
N ARG A 2 14.57 -8.37 -2.70
CA ARG A 2 15.58 -8.25 -3.77
C ARG A 2 14.95 -8.08 -5.16
N THR A 3 13.77 -8.68 -5.36
CA THR A 3 13.05 -8.73 -6.63
C THR A 3 11.57 -8.37 -6.44
N ASN A 4 10.85 -8.20 -7.54
CA ASN A 4 9.40 -7.94 -7.58
C ASN A 4 8.57 -9.20 -7.27
N HIS A 5 8.74 -9.80 -6.09
CA HIS A 5 8.07 -11.06 -5.74
C HIS A 5 6.56 -10.86 -5.48
N HIS A 6 5.71 -11.66 -6.13
CA HIS A 6 4.24 -11.53 -6.09
C HIS A 6 3.68 -11.75 -4.68
N ALA A 7 4.21 -12.69 -3.90
CA ALA A 7 3.77 -12.95 -2.52
C ALA A 7 4.02 -11.78 -1.57
N HIS A 8 4.78 -10.76 -1.98
CA HIS A 8 4.99 -9.53 -1.22
C HIS A 8 4.27 -8.33 -1.83
N ALA A 9 3.45 -8.51 -2.87
CA ALA A 9 2.69 -7.44 -3.49
C ALA A 9 1.75 -6.76 -2.48
N PHE A 10 1.10 -7.52 -1.61
CA PHE A 10 0.17 -6.98 -0.60
C PHE A 10 0.80 -5.93 0.35
N LYS A 11 2.14 -5.94 0.51
CA LYS A 11 2.86 -4.98 1.37
C LYS A 11 3.19 -3.65 0.69
N ARG A 12 2.96 -3.53 -0.62
CA ARG A 12 3.45 -2.39 -1.44
C ARG A 12 2.47 -1.95 -2.53
N PHE A 13 1.88 -2.90 -3.24
CA PHE A 13 0.98 -2.70 -4.36
C PHE A 13 0.09 -3.95 -4.50
N PRO A 14 -1.03 -4.01 -3.76
CA PRO A 14 -1.94 -5.15 -3.77
C PRO A 14 -2.41 -5.48 -5.19
N ARG A 15 -2.58 -6.77 -5.48
CA ARG A 15 -3.13 -7.26 -6.76
C ARG A 15 -4.51 -7.90 -6.62
N ASN A 16 -4.85 -8.31 -5.40
CA ASN A 16 -6.10 -8.94 -5.02
C ASN A 16 -6.58 -8.31 -3.71
N GLY A 17 -7.79 -8.68 -3.27
CA GLY A 17 -8.25 -8.40 -1.91
C GLY A 17 -7.27 -8.90 -0.86
N GLY A 18 -7.18 -8.16 0.25
CA GLY A 18 -6.43 -8.60 1.43
C GLY A 18 -7.08 -9.82 2.06
N LYS A 19 -6.30 -10.66 2.76
CA LYS A 19 -6.84 -11.85 3.45
C LYS A 19 -7.99 -11.49 4.38
N THR A 20 -7.86 -10.37 5.11
CA THR A 20 -8.91 -9.84 5.98
C THR A 20 -10.16 -9.45 5.19
N CYS A 21 -10.01 -8.71 4.09
CA CYS A 21 -11.13 -8.32 3.23
C CYS A 21 -11.90 -9.54 2.71
N ASN A 22 -11.19 -10.60 2.30
CA ASN A 22 -11.81 -11.82 1.82
C ASN A 22 -12.58 -12.54 2.93
N MET A 23 -12.00 -12.66 4.13
CA MET A 23 -12.70 -13.25 5.27
C MET A 23 -13.93 -12.43 5.67
N GLU A 24 -13.85 -11.10 5.64
CA GLU A 24 -15.02 -10.25 5.86
C GLU A 24 -16.11 -10.50 4.83
N ASP A 25 -15.74 -10.65 3.56
CA ASP A 25 -16.70 -10.89 2.49
C ASP A 25 -17.38 -12.26 2.60
N GLU A 26 -16.65 -13.27 3.08
CA GLU A 26 -17.18 -14.62 3.36
C GLU A 26 -18.12 -14.63 4.58
N LEU A 27 -17.83 -13.83 5.60
CA LEU A 27 -18.62 -13.77 6.84
C LEU A 27 -19.83 -12.83 6.75
N ARG A 28 -19.74 -11.76 5.96
CA ARG A 28 -20.79 -10.72 5.84
C ARG A 28 -22.18 -11.26 5.53
N PRO A 29 -22.38 -12.22 4.60
CA PRO A 29 -23.70 -12.80 4.31
C PRO A 29 -24.39 -13.42 5.54
N PHE A 30 -23.62 -13.79 6.55
CA PHE A 30 -24.10 -14.37 7.80
C PHE A 30 -24.15 -13.34 8.94
N SER A 31 -24.07 -12.05 8.62
CA SER A 31 -24.08 -10.95 9.59
C SER A 31 -25.11 -9.88 9.20
N PRO A 32 -25.56 -9.04 10.14
CA PRO A 32 -26.38 -7.87 9.82
C PRO A 32 -25.65 -6.81 8.96
N LEU A 33 -24.33 -6.95 8.78
CA LEU A 33 -23.53 -6.04 7.99
C LEU A 33 -23.73 -6.35 6.50
N GLY A 34 -24.20 -5.36 5.74
CA GLY A 34 -24.36 -5.48 4.29
C GLY A 34 -23.04 -5.65 3.53
N GLN A 35 -23.15 -5.92 2.23
CA GLN A 35 -21.98 -6.03 1.36
C GLN A 35 -21.22 -4.69 1.27
N PRO A 36 -19.87 -4.72 1.19
CA PRO A 36 -19.10 -3.50 1.06
C PRO A 36 -19.32 -2.88 -0.33
N GLN A 37 -19.53 -1.56 -0.37
CA GLN A 37 -19.67 -0.84 -1.64
C GLN A 37 -18.37 -0.78 -2.44
N ARG A 38 -17.21 -0.84 -1.75
CA ARG A 38 -15.89 -0.86 -2.39
C ARG A 38 -15.41 -2.28 -2.67
N ALA A 39 -14.81 -2.47 -3.85
CA ALA A 39 -14.16 -3.71 -4.23
C ALA A 39 -13.06 -4.11 -3.24
N ALA A 40 -12.82 -5.42 -3.09
CA ALA A 40 -11.82 -5.95 -2.15
C ALA A 40 -10.40 -5.42 -2.44
N LEU A 41 -10.05 -5.24 -3.73
CA LEU A 41 -8.77 -4.65 -4.12
C LEU A 41 -8.64 -3.20 -3.64
N ASP A 42 -9.68 -2.38 -3.83
CA ASP A 42 -9.68 -0.99 -3.39
C ASP A 42 -9.53 -0.88 -1.87
N ARG A 43 -10.22 -1.75 -1.12
CA ARG A 43 -10.06 -1.83 0.34
C ARG A 43 -8.64 -2.22 0.75
N ALA A 44 -8.00 -3.14 0.03
CA ALA A 44 -6.60 -3.49 0.29
C ALA A 44 -5.64 -2.31 0.06
N PHE A 45 -5.91 -1.46 -0.96
CA PHE A 45 -5.19 -0.21 -1.15
C PHE A 45 -5.49 0.80 -0.03
N ASP A 46 -6.74 0.95 0.36
CA ASP A 46 -7.16 1.86 1.43
C ASP A 46 -6.48 1.50 2.76
N ASP A 47 -6.43 0.21 3.11
CA ASP A 47 -5.72 -0.29 4.30
C ASP A 47 -4.23 0.01 4.24
N LEU A 48 -3.60 -0.22 3.09
CA LEU A 48 -2.18 0.04 2.93
C LEU A 48 -1.87 1.54 3.03
N ILE A 49 -2.69 2.40 2.42
CA ILE A 49 -2.56 3.86 2.52
C ILE A 49 -2.77 4.31 3.97
N ARG A 50 -3.78 3.75 4.66
CA ARG A 50 -4.06 4.04 6.07
C ARG A 50 -2.85 3.70 6.95
N LEU A 51 -2.19 2.57 6.72
CA LEU A 51 -0.99 2.18 7.45
C LEU A 51 0.16 3.18 7.28
N TYR A 52 0.39 3.67 6.05
CA TYR A 52 1.41 4.71 5.82
C TYR A 52 1.03 6.05 6.44
N PHE A 53 -0.23 6.46 6.34
CA PHE A 53 -0.72 7.68 6.98
C PHE A 53 -0.55 7.62 8.50
N GLU A 54 -0.91 6.49 9.11
CA GLU A 54 -0.69 6.27 10.54
C GLU A 54 0.81 6.37 10.86
N ALA A 55 1.68 5.65 10.14
CA ALA A 55 3.12 5.70 10.39
C ALA A 55 3.70 7.13 10.30
N TYR A 56 3.26 7.92 9.32
CA TYR A 56 3.75 9.29 9.13
C TYR A 56 3.22 10.26 10.20
N SER A 57 1.98 10.07 10.67
CA SER A 57 1.35 10.94 11.67
C SER A 57 1.80 10.68 13.10
N ARG A 58 2.50 9.57 13.38
CA ARG A 58 3.01 9.23 14.73
C ARG A 58 4.31 9.96 15.09
N ALA A 59 5.04 10.48 14.12
CA ALA A 59 6.29 11.20 14.38
C ALA A 59 5.99 12.58 14.98
N GLN A 60 6.68 12.93 16.08
CA GLN A 60 6.58 14.26 16.71
C GLN A 60 7.74 15.16 16.29
N ASP A 61 8.98 14.68 16.44
CA ASP A 61 10.19 15.48 16.17
C ASP A 61 10.87 15.11 14.84
N VAL A 62 11.07 13.81 14.57
CA VAL A 62 11.78 13.32 13.38
C VAL A 62 11.09 12.08 12.79
N LEU A 63 10.89 12.07 11.47
CA LEU A 63 10.43 10.93 10.69
C LEU A 63 11.56 10.41 9.79
N LEU A 64 11.98 9.17 9.99
CA LEU A 64 12.97 8.50 9.14
C LEU A 64 12.30 7.43 8.28
N LEU A 65 12.39 7.56 6.96
CA LEU A 65 11.86 6.59 6.00
C LEU A 65 13.01 5.77 5.43
N VAL A 66 13.09 4.49 5.81
CA VAL A 66 14.14 3.57 5.35
C VAL A 66 13.55 2.58 4.34
N GLY A 67 14.22 2.43 3.19
CA GLY A 67 13.80 1.54 2.12
C GLY A 67 14.99 1.00 1.31
N LEU A 68 14.71 0.11 0.36
CA LEU A 68 15.72 -0.42 -0.54
C LEU A 68 15.70 0.32 -1.87
N ASN A 69 16.89 0.54 -2.45
CA ASN A 69 17.04 1.14 -3.79
C ASN A 69 16.32 0.36 -4.90
N SER A 70 16.08 -0.94 -4.71
CA SER A 70 15.29 -1.75 -5.64
C SER A 70 13.85 -1.24 -5.81
N VAL A 71 13.31 -0.52 -4.82
CA VAL A 71 11.97 0.09 -4.88
C VAL A 71 11.95 1.35 -5.76
N ARG A 72 13.09 2.05 -5.86
CA ARG A 72 13.24 3.21 -6.76
C ARG A 72 13.22 2.80 -8.23
N ASN A 73 13.71 1.61 -8.55
CA ASN A 73 13.97 1.15 -9.92
C ASN A 73 12.77 0.39 -10.53
N GLY A 74 11.56 0.95 -10.43
CA GLY A 74 10.39 0.44 -11.18
C GLY A 74 9.53 -0.61 -10.47
N ILE A 75 9.73 -0.81 -9.17
CA ILE A 75 8.79 -1.58 -8.36
C ILE A 75 7.66 -0.67 -7.89
N SER A 76 6.42 -0.97 -8.31
CA SER A 76 5.24 -0.26 -7.82
C SER A 76 5.11 -0.40 -6.31
N ASN A 77 5.02 0.74 -5.64
CA ASN A 77 4.86 0.85 -4.20
C ASN A 77 4.11 2.14 -3.86
N VAL A 78 3.01 2.04 -3.14
CA VAL A 78 2.23 3.23 -2.72
C VAL A 78 3.06 4.19 -1.88
N ALA A 79 4.04 3.69 -1.11
CA ALA A 79 4.95 4.52 -0.31
C ALA A 79 5.83 5.46 -1.15
N THR A 80 6.06 5.09 -2.43
CA THR A 80 6.89 5.86 -3.35
C THR A 80 6.07 6.65 -4.36
N GLY A 81 4.78 6.91 -4.08
CA GLY A 81 3.94 7.79 -4.88
C GLY A 81 3.22 7.12 -6.05
N TRP A 82 3.11 5.79 -6.04
CA TRP A 82 2.24 5.07 -6.98
C TRP A 82 0.78 5.16 -6.55
N ASP A 83 -0.10 5.51 -7.48
CA ASP A 83 -1.54 5.41 -7.25
C ASP A 83 -2.08 4.01 -7.58
N ARG A 84 -3.31 3.73 -7.16
CA ARG A 84 -3.98 2.44 -7.40
C ARG A 84 -4.20 2.10 -8.88
N ASN A 85 -4.12 3.10 -9.76
CA ASN A 85 -4.25 2.93 -11.21
C ASN A 85 -2.89 2.60 -11.87
N GLY A 86 -1.82 2.47 -11.07
CA GLY A 86 -0.49 2.18 -11.57
C GLY A 86 0.24 3.40 -12.11
N ASN A 87 -0.24 4.61 -11.84
CA ASN A 87 0.49 5.83 -12.21
C ASN A 87 1.47 6.22 -11.12
N TRP A 88 2.72 6.43 -11.49
CA TRP A 88 3.70 7.01 -10.59
C TRP A 88 3.57 8.53 -10.57
N ARG A 89 2.85 9.07 -9.58
CA ARG A 89 2.51 10.50 -9.49
C ARG A 89 3.73 11.40 -9.28
N TRP A 90 4.84 10.84 -8.81
CA TRP A 90 6.06 11.62 -8.58
C TRP A 90 6.94 11.77 -9.82
N GLY A 91 6.80 10.89 -10.83
CA GLY A 91 7.20 11.06 -12.24
C GLY A 91 8.69 11.28 -12.57
N ARG A 92 9.43 12.06 -11.76
CA ARG A 92 10.85 12.41 -11.92
C ARG A 92 11.69 11.95 -10.73
N GLY A 93 11.19 11.02 -9.93
CA GLY A 93 11.90 10.52 -8.76
C GLY A 93 11.58 11.24 -7.46
N LEU A 94 12.33 10.86 -6.44
CA LEU A 94 12.22 11.31 -5.05
C LEU A 94 13.31 12.33 -4.75
N ASN A 95 13.29 13.45 -5.46
CA ASN A 95 14.39 14.44 -5.43
C ASN A 95 14.63 15.07 -4.06
N ASN A 96 13.64 14.97 -3.16
CA ASN A 96 13.70 15.48 -1.80
C ASN A 96 14.15 14.40 -0.78
N LEU A 97 14.40 13.16 -1.21
CA LEU A 97 14.94 12.11 -0.35
C LEU A 97 16.46 12.11 -0.45
N ILE A 98 17.11 12.38 0.69
CA ILE A 98 18.55 12.28 0.83
C ILE A 98 18.88 10.80 1.06
N HIS A 99 19.66 10.22 0.16
CA HIS A 99 20.27 8.91 0.37
C HIS A 99 21.51 9.10 1.22
N ILE A 100 21.47 8.55 2.44
CA ILE A 100 22.60 8.55 3.38
C ILE A 100 23.42 7.27 3.18
#